data_AF-A0A836W5X0-F1
#
_entry.id   AF-A0A836W5X0-F1
#
_cell.length_a   1.000
_cell.length_b   1.000
_cell.length_c   1.000
_cell.angle_alpha   90.00
_cell.angle_beta   90.00
_cell.angle_gamma   90.00
#
_symmetry.space_group_name_H-M   'P 1'
#
loop_
_entity.id
_entity.type
_entity.pdbx_description
1 polymer ?
#
loop_
_entity_poly.entity_id
_entity_poly.type
_entity_poly.pdbx_seq_one_letter_code
_entity_poly.pdbx_strand_id
1 'polypeptide(L)'
;GKSDFSWGYYGVRGWSVPNLVTYMESHDEERLMAKNLKWGNAAGDYDIKELSTALQRMKMAGAFFFTYPGPKMIWQFGELGYDYHINYPGTIGGDDHRTDEKPIRWDYLSEYDRNRLYRTWAALLKLRRDNEAFRSADTQVEMNVSGAVKRIRLSHSTMAVTIVGNFDVSEKTAQPAFQHPGNWYDYFSGDTLLVTNTDMTLNLAPGEFHIFTDKKLETPDEDLITAIQSEPAQVAEGFFLEQNYPNPFNPSTAIGYRLMAASQVELTVYNVLGQKIKTLVNEKQGAGRYSVKFNAKNIPSGVYFYRLKAGDYVSQRKMLLLR
;
A
#
# COMPACT_ATOMS: atom_id res chain seq x y z
N GLY A 1 -13.62 10.46 -8.94
CA GLY A 1 -14.45 9.66 -9.87
C GLY A 1 -14.29 10.02 -11.34
N LYS A 2 -14.30 11.31 -11.73
CA LYS A 2 -14.44 11.73 -13.15
C LYS A 2 -13.18 11.66 -14.02
N SER A 3 -12.03 11.26 -13.48
CA SER A 3 -10.77 11.16 -14.25
C SER A 3 -10.83 9.97 -15.20
N ASP A 4 -10.48 10.18 -16.47
CA ASP A 4 -10.26 9.14 -17.46
C ASP A 4 -8.77 9.05 -17.76
N PHE A 5 -8.17 7.89 -17.54
CA PHE A 5 -6.75 7.63 -17.78
C PHE A 5 -6.50 6.60 -18.89
N SER A 6 -7.49 6.33 -19.73
CA SER A 6 -7.36 5.44 -20.90
C SER A 6 -6.24 5.87 -21.86
N TRP A 7 -5.99 7.19 -21.97
CA TRP A 7 -4.89 7.76 -22.76
C TRP A 7 -3.49 7.40 -22.25
N GLY A 8 -3.38 6.79 -21.07
CA GLY A 8 -2.16 6.16 -20.59
C GLY A 8 -1.84 4.82 -21.26
N TYR A 9 -2.81 4.18 -21.94
CA TYR A 9 -2.56 2.99 -22.73
C TYR A 9 -2.18 3.36 -24.17
N TYR A 10 -1.04 2.87 -24.64
CA TYR A 10 -0.52 3.17 -25.98
C TYR A 10 -1.48 2.72 -27.09
N GLY A 11 -2.22 1.61 -26.90
CA GLY A 11 -3.18 1.12 -27.89
C GLY A 11 -4.36 2.08 -28.12
N VAL A 12 -4.78 2.85 -27.10
CA VAL A 12 -5.81 3.90 -27.25
C VAL A 12 -5.30 5.03 -28.16
N ARG A 13 -3.99 5.23 -28.26
CA ARG A 13 -3.35 6.20 -29.17
C ARG A 13 -3.10 5.63 -30.57
N GLY A 14 -3.52 4.40 -30.84
CA GLY A 14 -3.28 3.70 -32.10
C GLY A 14 -1.84 3.22 -32.29
N TRP A 15 -1.05 3.14 -31.22
CA TRP A 15 0.33 2.66 -31.30
C TRP A 15 0.37 1.14 -31.20
N SER A 16 1.28 0.51 -31.94
CA SER A 16 1.49 -0.95 -31.91
C SER A 16 2.62 -1.38 -30.97
N VAL A 17 3.47 -0.44 -30.56
CA VAL A 17 4.61 -0.70 -29.68
C VAL A 17 4.37 -0.06 -28.30
N PRO A 18 4.57 -0.78 -27.19
CA PRO A 18 4.33 -0.28 -25.84
C PRO A 18 5.49 0.62 -25.34
N ASN A 19 5.80 1.71 -26.04
CA ASN A 19 6.88 2.65 -25.67
C ASN A 19 6.37 3.96 -25.04
N LEU A 20 5.06 4.12 -24.84
CA LEU A 20 4.47 5.27 -24.16
C LEU A 20 4.87 5.27 -22.68
N VAL A 21 5.67 6.25 -22.27
CA VAL A 21 5.98 6.49 -20.85
C VAL A 21 4.79 7.16 -20.19
N THR A 22 4.19 6.48 -19.22
CA THR A 22 3.12 7.06 -18.40
C THR A 22 3.58 7.30 -16.98
N TYR A 23 2.92 8.24 -16.32
CA TYR A 23 3.17 8.63 -14.93
C TYR A 23 1.83 8.96 -14.26
N MET A 24 1.76 8.80 -12.93
CA MET A 24 0.63 9.28 -12.12
C MET A 24 0.82 10.74 -11.67
N GLU A 25 2.07 11.18 -11.62
CA GLU A 25 2.52 12.50 -11.19
C GLU A 25 3.94 12.75 -11.71
N SER A 26 4.36 14.00 -11.77
CA SER A 26 5.70 14.42 -12.22
C SER A 26 6.15 15.69 -11.49
N HIS A 27 7.31 16.26 -11.84
CA HIS A 27 7.75 17.55 -11.30
C HIS A 27 6.91 18.74 -11.78
N ASP A 28 6.14 18.59 -12.85
CA ASP A 28 5.34 19.66 -13.45
C ASP A 28 3.88 19.65 -12.98
N GLU A 29 3.45 18.60 -12.28
CA GLU A 29 2.07 18.42 -11.82
C GLU A 29 2.00 18.24 -10.31
N GLU A 30 0.93 18.76 -9.70
CA GLU A 30 0.70 18.56 -8.27
C GLU A 30 0.56 17.08 -7.90
N ARG A 31 1.14 16.71 -6.76
CA ARG A 31 1.28 15.32 -6.30
C ARG A 31 -0.06 14.70 -5.94
N LEU A 32 -0.25 13.44 -6.31
CA LEU A 32 -1.50 12.71 -6.11
C LEU A 32 -1.84 12.59 -4.62
N MET A 33 -0.85 12.31 -3.78
CA MET A 33 -1.07 12.20 -2.34
C MET A 33 -1.40 13.57 -1.71
N ALA A 34 -0.71 14.64 -2.11
CA ALA A 34 -1.05 15.99 -1.68
C ALA A 34 -2.49 16.35 -2.09
N LYS A 35 -2.90 15.99 -3.32
CA LYS A 35 -4.29 16.17 -3.78
C LYS A 35 -5.30 15.43 -2.92
N ASN A 36 -5.03 14.16 -2.58
CA ASN A 36 -5.90 13.37 -1.71
C ASN A 36 -6.09 14.05 -0.34
N LEU A 37 -4.99 14.44 0.30
CA LEU A 37 -5.03 15.03 1.65
C LEU A 37 -5.68 16.42 1.70
N LYS A 38 -5.68 17.17 0.60
CA LYS A 38 -6.22 18.53 0.56
C LYS A 38 -7.62 18.62 -0.03
N TRP A 39 -7.85 17.93 -1.13
CA TRP A 39 -9.08 18.04 -1.92
C TRP A 39 -9.76 16.68 -2.14
N GLY A 40 -9.33 15.64 -1.44
CA GLY A 40 -10.02 14.36 -1.39
C GLY A 40 -11.50 14.54 -1.06
N ASN A 41 -12.35 13.75 -1.71
CA ASN A 41 -13.77 13.75 -1.40
C ASN A 41 -14.03 12.91 -0.14
N ALA A 42 -15.18 13.13 0.50
CA ALA A 42 -15.61 12.36 1.66
C ALA A 42 -17.11 12.06 1.59
N ALA A 43 -17.53 10.94 2.18
CA ALA A 43 -18.94 10.62 2.42
C ALA A 43 -19.07 9.65 3.60
N GLY A 44 -20.00 9.93 4.52
CA GLY A 44 -20.15 9.15 5.75
C GLY A 44 -18.83 9.11 6.52
N ASP A 45 -18.41 7.90 6.91
CA ASP A 45 -17.16 7.65 7.64
C ASP A 45 -15.93 7.49 6.72
N TYR A 46 -16.10 7.66 5.41
CA TYR A 46 -15.01 7.56 4.43
C TYR A 46 -14.53 8.95 4.01
N ASP A 47 -13.36 9.38 4.52
CA ASP A 47 -12.73 10.64 4.14
C ASP A 47 -11.35 10.41 3.52
N ILE A 48 -11.18 10.78 2.25
CA ILE A 48 -9.91 10.67 1.51
C ILE A 48 -8.84 11.64 2.06
N LYS A 49 -9.23 12.67 2.83
CA LYS A 49 -8.28 13.60 3.44
C LYS A 49 -7.55 12.99 4.64
N GLU A 50 -8.06 11.89 5.19
CA GLU A 50 -7.38 11.12 6.23
C GLU A 50 -6.20 10.33 5.64
N LEU A 51 -5.05 10.36 6.31
CA LEU A 51 -3.81 9.78 5.80
C LEU A 51 -3.95 8.28 5.50
N SER A 52 -4.58 7.53 6.40
CA SER A 52 -4.80 6.09 6.22
C SER A 52 -5.64 5.81 4.97
N THR A 53 -6.75 6.52 4.78
CA THR A 53 -7.61 6.41 3.60
C THR A 53 -6.88 6.82 2.32
N ALA A 54 -6.18 7.96 2.34
CA ALA A 54 -5.41 8.45 1.20
C ALA A 54 -4.33 7.44 0.76
N LEU A 55 -3.65 6.77 1.69
CA LEU A 55 -2.68 5.72 1.37
C LEU A 55 -3.35 4.50 0.73
N GLN A 56 -4.56 4.10 1.15
CA GLN A 56 -5.31 3.04 0.46
C GLN A 56 -5.69 3.47 -0.98
N ARG A 57 -6.05 4.75 -1.19
CA ARG A 57 -6.29 5.29 -2.55
C ARG A 57 -5.04 5.22 -3.43
N MET A 58 -3.86 5.47 -2.86
CA MET A 58 -2.59 5.31 -3.58
C MET A 58 -2.30 3.86 -3.97
N LYS A 59 -2.69 2.88 -3.14
CA LYS A 59 -2.61 1.45 -3.51
C LYS A 59 -3.51 1.12 -4.70
N MET A 60 -4.77 1.54 -4.65
CA MET A 60 -5.70 1.35 -5.76
C MET A 60 -5.22 2.04 -7.05
N ALA A 61 -4.71 3.27 -6.95
CA ALA A 61 -4.13 3.96 -8.10
C ALA A 61 -2.96 3.17 -8.70
N GLY A 62 -2.05 2.66 -7.86
CA GLY A 62 -0.96 1.77 -8.29
C GLY A 62 -1.46 0.49 -8.95
N ALA A 63 -2.53 -0.13 -8.42
CA ALA A 63 -3.10 -1.36 -8.95
C ALA A 63 -3.63 -1.20 -10.38
N PHE A 64 -4.15 -0.01 -10.73
CA PHE A 64 -4.56 0.31 -12.11
C PHE A 64 -3.40 0.81 -12.97
N PHE A 65 -2.43 1.50 -12.37
CA PHE A 65 -1.32 2.11 -13.11
C PHE A 65 -0.25 1.10 -13.52
N PHE A 66 0.15 0.18 -12.64
CA PHE A 66 1.27 -0.73 -12.90
C PHE A 66 0.92 -1.98 -13.70
N THR A 67 -0.36 -2.26 -13.91
CA THR A 67 -0.85 -3.57 -14.37
C THR A 67 -1.32 -3.60 -15.82
N TYR A 68 -0.88 -2.65 -16.66
CA TYR A 68 -1.06 -2.73 -18.12
C TYR A 68 0.26 -2.43 -18.87
N PRO A 69 0.47 -2.93 -20.09
CA PRO A 69 1.76 -2.85 -20.77
C PRO A 69 2.26 -1.42 -21.04
N GLY A 70 3.57 -1.30 -21.29
CA GLY A 70 4.27 -0.03 -21.53
C GLY A 70 4.98 0.57 -20.30
N PRO A 71 6.04 1.36 -20.48
CA PRO A 71 6.87 1.86 -19.39
C PRO A 71 6.09 2.73 -18.41
N LYS A 72 6.45 2.62 -17.12
CA LYS A 72 5.81 3.31 -16.00
C LYS A 72 6.89 4.12 -15.28
N MET A 73 6.69 5.42 -15.17
CA MET A 73 7.54 6.32 -14.39
C MET A 73 6.92 6.50 -13.00
N ILE A 74 7.75 6.39 -11.98
CA ILE A 74 7.41 6.70 -10.60
C ILE A 74 8.18 7.96 -10.21
N TRP A 75 7.48 8.91 -9.60
CA TRP A 75 8.11 10.09 -9.02
C TRP A 75 8.61 9.77 -7.61
N GLN A 76 9.73 10.37 -7.22
CA GLN A 76 10.41 10.07 -5.95
C GLN A 76 9.45 10.14 -4.74
N PHE A 77 9.52 9.13 -3.87
CA PHE A 77 8.69 8.97 -2.67
C PHE A 77 7.18 8.75 -2.93
N GLY A 78 6.71 8.68 -4.18
CA GLY A 78 5.32 8.37 -4.50
C GLY A 78 4.88 7.01 -3.91
N GLU A 79 5.80 6.05 -3.89
CA GLU A 79 5.64 4.72 -3.29
C GLU A 79 5.52 4.72 -1.76
N LEU A 80 5.76 5.87 -1.12
CA LEU A 80 5.58 6.10 0.31
C LEU A 80 4.50 7.16 0.59
N GLY A 81 3.75 7.59 -0.43
CA GLY A 81 2.69 8.60 -0.32
C GLY A 81 3.24 9.99 -0.02
N TYR A 82 4.15 10.50 -0.85
CA TYR A 82 4.75 11.81 -0.62
C TYR A 82 3.72 12.95 -0.65
N ASP A 83 3.51 13.58 0.50
CA ASP A 83 2.36 14.45 0.82
C ASP A 83 2.68 15.95 0.81
N TYR A 84 3.95 16.33 0.62
CA TYR A 84 4.29 17.71 0.34
C TYR A 84 3.65 18.10 -0.99
N HIS A 85 3.16 19.32 -1.11
CA HIS A 85 2.67 19.85 -2.39
C HIS A 85 3.83 20.31 -3.28
N ILE A 86 3.56 20.47 -4.56
CA ILE A 86 4.55 20.82 -5.60
C ILE A 86 5.26 22.15 -5.34
N ASN A 87 4.57 23.12 -4.74
CA ASN A 87 5.11 24.45 -4.45
C ASN A 87 5.67 24.61 -3.03
N TYR A 88 5.86 23.53 -2.25
CA TYR A 88 6.40 23.66 -0.90
C TYR A 88 7.82 24.27 -0.92
N PRO A 89 8.18 25.20 0.00
CA PRO A 89 7.44 25.67 1.19
C PRO A 89 6.47 26.84 0.95
N GLY A 90 6.27 27.23 -0.30
CA GLY A 90 5.33 28.26 -0.71
C GLY A 90 3.86 27.90 -0.50
N THR A 91 2.98 28.63 -1.17
CA THR A 91 1.53 28.44 -0.96
C THR A 91 0.98 27.31 -1.84
N ILE A 92 0.07 26.52 -1.30
CA ILE A 92 -0.66 25.52 -2.09
C ILE A 92 -1.44 26.23 -3.19
N GLY A 93 -1.27 25.79 -4.45
CA GLY A 93 -1.87 26.44 -5.62
C GLY A 93 -1.18 27.73 -6.07
N GLY A 94 -0.09 28.14 -5.42
CA GLY A 94 0.78 29.23 -5.92
C GLY A 94 1.62 28.83 -7.13
N ASP A 95 2.44 29.77 -7.62
CA ASP A 95 3.46 29.51 -8.65
C ASP A 95 4.88 29.72 -8.13
N ASP A 96 5.01 29.96 -6.84
CA ASP A 96 6.24 30.13 -6.09
C ASP A 96 6.86 28.79 -5.69
N HIS A 97 8.19 28.75 -5.52
CA HIS A 97 8.92 27.62 -4.94
C HIS A 97 8.76 26.25 -5.64
N ARG A 98 8.35 26.24 -6.92
CA ARG A 98 8.20 25.00 -7.70
C ARG A 98 9.51 24.22 -7.82
N THR A 99 10.58 24.94 -8.10
CA THR A 99 11.92 24.39 -8.33
C THR A 99 12.75 24.22 -7.06
N ASP A 100 12.23 24.67 -5.92
CA ASP A 100 12.89 24.54 -4.63
C ASP A 100 13.06 23.08 -4.21
N GLU A 101 14.11 22.82 -3.44
CA GLU A 101 14.35 21.52 -2.85
C GLU A 101 13.18 21.10 -1.95
N LYS A 102 12.77 19.83 -2.09
CA LYS A 102 11.64 19.26 -1.35
C LYS A 102 12.17 18.32 -0.28
N PRO A 103 11.57 18.28 0.93
CA PRO A 103 12.12 17.48 2.03
C PRO A 103 12.30 16.00 1.68
N ILE A 104 13.49 15.46 1.94
CA ILE A 104 13.77 14.03 1.79
C ILE A 104 13.16 13.29 2.98
N ARG A 105 12.22 12.37 2.74
CA ARG A 105 11.44 11.69 3.79
C ARG A 105 11.75 10.20 3.89
N TRP A 106 13.00 9.87 4.21
CA TRP A 106 13.39 8.48 4.49
C TRP A 106 12.68 7.89 5.71
N ASP A 107 12.27 8.74 6.65
CA ASP A 107 11.48 8.38 7.82
C ASP A 107 10.11 7.77 7.45
N TYR A 108 9.54 8.08 6.29
CA TYR A 108 8.30 7.46 5.81
C TYR A 108 8.36 5.96 5.70
N LEU A 109 9.53 5.38 5.44
CA LEU A 109 9.69 3.93 5.38
C LEU A 109 9.41 3.25 6.73
N SER A 110 9.56 3.99 7.83
CA SER A 110 9.29 3.49 9.20
C SER A 110 7.82 3.62 9.61
N GLU A 111 7.04 4.45 8.91
CA GLU A 111 5.61 4.59 9.17
C GLU A 111 4.85 3.38 8.61
N TYR A 112 4.09 2.70 9.48
CA TYR A 112 3.42 1.44 9.16
C TYR A 112 2.61 1.48 7.85
N ASP A 113 1.68 2.42 7.71
CA ASP A 113 0.80 2.46 6.53
C ASP A 113 1.52 2.87 5.24
N ARG A 114 2.58 3.69 5.35
CA ARG A 114 3.42 4.08 4.20
C ARG A 114 4.31 2.92 3.76
N ASN A 115 4.87 2.18 4.71
CA ASN A 115 5.61 0.96 4.42
C ASN A 115 4.73 -0.09 3.73
N ARG A 116 3.45 -0.20 4.15
CA ARG A 116 2.47 -1.05 3.46
C ARG A 116 2.22 -0.59 2.02
N LEU A 117 2.05 0.71 1.77
CA LEU A 117 1.94 1.23 0.40
C LEU A 117 3.16 0.83 -0.45
N TYR A 118 4.37 1.01 0.09
CA TYR A 118 5.62 0.60 -0.57
C TYR A 118 5.61 -0.89 -0.92
N ARG A 119 5.29 -1.76 0.03
CA ARG A 119 5.22 -3.22 -0.20
C ARG A 119 4.12 -3.59 -1.19
N THR A 120 2.97 -2.91 -1.18
CA THR A 120 1.91 -3.09 -2.17
C THR A 120 2.40 -2.76 -3.59
N TRP A 121 3.06 -1.62 -3.78
CA TRP A 121 3.61 -1.25 -5.09
C TRP A 121 4.73 -2.20 -5.53
N ALA A 122 5.58 -2.66 -4.61
CA ALA A 122 6.59 -3.67 -4.89
C ALA A 122 5.95 -5.00 -5.36
N ALA A 123 4.87 -5.44 -4.71
CA ALA A 123 4.12 -6.63 -5.10
C ALA A 123 3.50 -6.48 -6.51
N LEU A 124 2.88 -5.34 -6.80
CA LEU A 124 2.31 -5.04 -8.14
C LEU A 124 3.39 -5.03 -9.24
N LEU A 125 4.56 -4.46 -8.96
CA LEU A 125 5.69 -4.45 -9.90
C LEU A 125 6.28 -5.85 -10.09
N LYS A 126 6.35 -6.67 -9.03
CA LYS A 126 6.73 -8.08 -9.12
C LYS A 126 5.72 -8.88 -9.95
N LEU A 127 4.42 -8.72 -9.69
CA LEU A 127 3.33 -9.31 -10.48
C LEU A 127 3.52 -8.99 -11.97
N ARG A 128 3.72 -7.70 -12.28
CA ARG A 128 3.95 -7.21 -13.64
C ARG A 128 5.19 -7.82 -14.30
N ARG A 129 6.31 -7.87 -13.58
CA ARG A 129 7.60 -8.36 -14.09
C ARG A 129 7.51 -9.86 -14.41
N ASP A 130 6.95 -10.63 -13.48
CA ASP A 130 6.99 -12.09 -13.50
C ASP A 130 5.95 -12.70 -14.45
N ASN A 131 5.01 -11.89 -14.97
CA ASN A 131 3.89 -12.37 -15.75
C ASN A 131 3.70 -11.60 -17.06
N GLU A 132 3.76 -12.29 -18.19
CA GLU A 132 3.73 -11.69 -19.52
C GLU A 132 2.46 -10.91 -19.84
N ALA A 133 1.30 -11.37 -19.34
CA ALA A 133 0.02 -10.70 -19.55
C ALA A 133 0.03 -9.22 -19.14
N PHE A 134 0.87 -8.80 -18.20
CA PHE A 134 0.92 -7.41 -17.72
C PHE A 134 1.93 -6.52 -18.48
N ARG A 135 2.81 -7.11 -19.30
CA ARG A 135 3.95 -6.40 -19.92
C ARG A 135 4.14 -6.64 -21.41
N SER A 136 3.59 -7.72 -21.96
CA SER A 136 3.72 -8.07 -23.38
C SER A 136 2.99 -7.08 -24.27
N ALA A 137 3.52 -6.84 -25.47
CA ALA A 137 2.84 -6.07 -26.51
C ALA A 137 1.65 -6.87 -27.10
N ASP A 138 1.67 -8.20 -26.96
CA ASP A 138 0.63 -9.09 -27.48
C ASP A 138 -0.62 -9.14 -26.58
N THR A 139 -0.51 -8.63 -25.35
CA THR A 139 -1.64 -8.53 -24.43
C THR A 139 -2.73 -7.64 -25.03
N GLN A 140 -3.92 -8.20 -25.19
CA GLN A 140 -5.12 -7.43 -25.52
C GLN A 140 -5.62 -6.73 -24.26
N VAL A 141 -5.79 -5.41 -24.33
CA VAL A 141 -6.21 -4.59 -23.19
C VAL A 141 -7.51 -3.89 -23.50
N GLU A 142 -8.49 -4.07 -22.62
CA GLU A 142 -9.76 -3.35 -22.64
C GLU A 142 -9.89 -2.51 -21.36
N MET A 143 -10.24 -1.24 -21.49
CA MET A 143 -10.36 -0.32 -20.35
C MET A 143 -11.76 0.29 -20.29
N ASN A 144 -12.35 0.26 -19.09
CA ASN A 144 -13.48 1.10 -18.72
C ASN A 144 -13.06 1.91 -17.49
N VAL A 145 -12.49 3.09 -17.72
CA VAL A 145 -11.77 3.84 -16.68
C VAL A 145 -12.18 5.31 -16.59
N SER A 146 -13.31 5.70 -17.17
CA SER A 146 -13.86 7.07 -17.08
C SER A 146 -14.83 7.25 -15.90
N GLY A 147 -15.49 6.18 -15.46
CA GLY A 147 -16.50 6.18 -14.40
C GLY A 147 -15.94 6.08 -12.98
N ALA A 148 -16.84 6.05 -11.99
CA ALA A 148 -16.49 5.87 -10.58
C ALA A 148 -16.02 4.45 -10.27
N VAL A 149 -16.70 3.44 -10.81
CA VAL A 149 -16.13 2.09 -10.90
C VAL A 149 -15.26 2.03 -12.14
N LYS A 150 -14.05 1.49 -11.99
CA LYS A 150 -13.11 1.33 -13.09
C LYS A 150 -12.75 -0.13 -13.26
N ARG A 151 -12.46 -0.52 -14.49
CA ARG A 151 -12.04 -1.86 -14.89
C ARG A 151 -10.95 -1.83 -15.95
N ILE A 152 -9.98 -2.73 -15.84
CA ILE A 152 -9.06 -3.10 -16.91
C ILE A 152 -9.13 -4.62 -17.10
N ARG A 153 -9.28 -5.08 -18.35
CA ARG A 153 -9.18 -6.50 -18.71
C ARG A 153 -7.95 -6.71 -19.55
N LEU A 154 -7.20 -7.77 -19.23
CA LEU A 154 -6.06 -8.22 -20.02
C LEU A 154 -6.36 -9.63 -20.51
N SER A 155 -6.15 -9.86 -21.81
CA SER A 155 -6.22 -11.20 -22.41
C SER A 155 -4.88 -11.50 -23.07
N HIS A 156 -4.23 -12.55 -22.61
CA HIS A 156 -2.96 -13.03 -23.13
C HIS A 156 -2.98 -14.56 -23.19
N SER A 157 -2.11 -15.17 -24.01
CA SER A 157 -2.02 -16.63 -24.15
C SER A 157 -1.70 -17.35 -22.84
N THR A 158 -1.09 -16.66 -21.87
CA THR A 158 -0.67 -17.23 -20.58
C THR A 158 -1.75 -17.19 -19.50
N MET A 159 -2.65 -16.20 -19.55
CA MET A 159 -3.73 -16.00 -18.57
C MET A 159 -4.66 -14.85 -19.00
N ALA A 160 -5.89 -14.88 -18.48
CA ALA A 160 -6.80 -13.75 -18.46
C ALA A 160 -6.75 -13.03 -17.09
N VAL A 161 -6.86 -11.70 -17.12
CA VAL A 161 -6.82 -10.85 -15.93
C VAL A 161 -7.97 -9.86 -15.96
N THR A 162 -8.57 -9.61 -14.79
CA THR A 162 -9.57 -8.56 -14.58
C THR A 162 -9.19 -7.76 -13.35
N ILE A 163 -8.88 -6.48 -13.54
CA ILE A 163 -8.65 -5.50 -12.48
C ILE A 163 -9.91 -4.66 -12.35
N VAL A 164 -10.46 -4.54 -11.14
CA VAL A 164 -11.68 -3.78 -10.88
C VAL A 164 -11.54 -2.99 -9.58
N GLY A 165 -12.12 -1.80 -9.50
CA GLY A 165 -12.03 -0.99 -8.28
C GLY A 165 -13.02 0.17 -8.23
N ASN A 166 -13.38 0.55 -7.01
CA ASN A 166 -14.33 1.62 -6.71
C ASN A 166 -13.61 2.92 -6.34
N PHE A 167 -13.54 3.86 -7.30
CA PHE A 167 -12.97 5.19 -7.12
C PHE A 167 -13.97 6.22 -6.56
N ASP A 168 -15.17 5.80 -6.16
CA ASP A 168 -16.12 6.63 -5.42
C ASP A 168 -15.77 6.69 -3.91
N VAL A 169 -16.54 7.45 -3.16
CA VAL A 169 -16.56 7.51 -1.68
C VAL A 169 -17.77 6.80 -1.09
N SER A 170 -18.61 6.22 -1.94
CA SER A 170 -19.79 5.41 -1.60
C SER A 170 -19.67 4.01 -2.19
N GLU A 171 -20.34 3.02 -1.60
CA GLU A 171 -20.41 1.67 -2.15
C GLU A 171 -20.94 1.70 -3.59
N LYS A 172 -20.35 0.88 -4.46
CA LYS A 172 -20.77 0.74 -5.86
C LYS A 172 -20.85 -0.71 -6.26
N THR A 173 -21.87 -1.05 -7.03
CA THR A 173 -21.92 -2.29 -7.78
C THR A 173 -21.01 -2.18 -9.00
N ALA A 174 -20.06 -3.09 -9.09
CA ALA A 174 -19.12 -3.22 -10.19
C ALA A 174 -19.44 -4.44 -11.04
N GLN A 175 -19.20 -4.35 -12.35
CA GLN A 175 -19.23 -5.49 -13.27
C GLN A 175 -17.80 -5.74 -13.76
N PRO A 176 -17.08 -6.71 -13.16
CA PRO A 176 -15.72 -7.06 -13.57
C PRO A 176 -15.64 -7.58 -15.00
N ALA A 177 -16.74 -8.10 -15.58
CA ALA A 177 -16.80 -8.59 -16.96
C ALA A 177 -15.72 -9.66 -17.25
N PHE A 178 -15.77 -10.78 -16.52
CA PHE A 178 -14.81 -11.87 -16.68
C PHE A 178 -14.81 -12.44 -18.10
N GLN A 179 -13.67 -12.95 -18.55
CA GLN A 179 -13.45 -13.42 -19.92
C GLN A 179 -14.13 -14.77 -20.18
N HIS A 180 -14.30 -15.58 -19.14
CA HIS A 180 -14.96 -16.88 -19.19
C HIS A 180 -15.47 -17.29 -17.80
N PRO A 181 -16.43 -18.24 -17.74
CA PRO A 181 -16.79 -18.92 -16.49
C PRO A 181 -15.63 -19.78 -15.95
N GLY A 182 -15.68 -20.11 -14.66
CA GLY A 182 -14.69 -20.95 -13.99
C GLY A 182 -14.11 -20.29 -12.74
N ASN A 183 -13.04 -20.89 -12.21
CA ASN A 183 -12.36 -20.36 -11.03
C ASN A 183 -11.45 -19.19 -11.41
N TRP A 184 -11.61 -18.10 -10.68
CA TRP A 184 -10.73 -16.93 -10.69
C TRP A 184 -10.13 -16.74 -9.31
N TYR A 185 -8.93 -16.19 -9.25
CA TYR A 185 -8.17 -16.05 -8.01
C TYR A 185 -7.84 -14.58 -7.79
N ASP A 186 -8.18 -14.04 -6.62
CA ASP A 186 -7.74 -12.71 -6.22
C ASP A 186 -6.25 -12.74 -5.89
N TYR A 187 -5.47 -11.86 -6.51
CA TYR A 187 -4.02 -11.83 -6.35
C TYR A 187 -3.56 -11.51 -4.92
N PHE A 188 -4.29 -10.65 -4.21
CA PHE A 188 -3.87 -10.20 -2.90
C PHE A 188 -4.36 -11.12 -1.79
N SER A 189 -5.63 -11.54 -1.81
CA SER A 189 -6.16 -12.42 -0.76
C SER A 189 -5.88 -13.90 -1.04
N GLY A 190 -5.69 -14.29 -2.31
CA GLY A 190 -5.58 -15.69 -2.71
C GLY A 190 -6.92 -16.42 -2.77
N ASP A 191 -8.01 -15.72 -2.46
CA ASP A 191 -9.35 -16.29 -2.48
C ASP A 191 -9.74 -16.73 -3.88
N THR A 192 -10.58 -17.77 -3.92
CA THR A 192 -11.13 -18.28 -5.17
C THR A 192 -12.55 -17.79 -5.35
N LEU A 193 -12.82 -17.15 -6.48
CA LEU A 193 -14.14 -16.75 -6.94
C LEU A 193 -14.58 -17.70 -8.06
N LEU A 194 -15.70 -18.40 -7.85
CA LEU A 194 -16.34 -19.18 -8.91
C LEU A 194 -17.23 -18.26 -9.75
N VAL A 195 -16.80 -18.01 -10.99
CA VAL A 195 -17.56 -17.23 -11.97
C VAL A 195 -18.48 -18.17 -12.75
N THR A 196 -19.79 -18.05 -12.54
CA THR A 196 -20.80 -18.81 -13.30
C THR A 196 -21.41 -18.02 -14.45
N ASN A 197 -21.38 -16.69 -14.35
CA ASN A 197 -21.77 -15.75 -15.38
C ASN A 197 -20.68 -14.69 -15.52
N THR A 198 -20.19 -14.47 -16.75
CA THR A 198 -19.14 -13.47 -17.05
C THR A 198 -19.57 -12.04 -16.72
N ASP A 199 -20.87 -11.78 -16.71
CA ASP A 199 -21.48 -10.49 -16.37
C ASP A 199 -21.90 -10.38 -14.90
N MET A 200 -21.46 -11.30 -14.04
CA MET A 200 -21.72 -11.19 -12.60
C MET A 200 -21.21 -9.85 -12.05
N THR A 201 -21.89 -9.38 -11.02
CA THR A 201 -21.55 -8.13 -10.33
C THR A 201 -20.96 -8.40 -8.95
N LEU A 202 -20.14 -7.47 -8.49
CA LEU A 202 -19.57 -7.44 -7.15
C LEU A 202 -19.93 -6.10 -6.51
N ASN A 203 -20.32 -6.08 -5.24
CA ASN A 203 -20.41 -4.84 -4.49
C ASN A 203 -19.02 -4.50 -3.95
N LEU A 204 -18.56 -3.28 -4.21
CA LEU A 204 -17.27 -2.79 -3.79
C LEU A 204 -17.44 -1.62 -2.84
N ALA A 205 -16.83 -1.72 -1.66
CA ALA A 205 -16.71 -0.63 -0.71
C ALA A 205 -15.90 0.54 -1.30
N PRO A 206 -16.00 1.75 -0.73
CA PRO A 206 -15.22 2.90 -1.17
C PRO A 206 -13.70 2.62 -1.17
N GLY A 207 -13.05 2.76 -2.32
CA GLY A 207 -11.61 2.51 -2.48
C GLY A 207 -11.19 1.04 -2.53
N GLU A 208 -12.14 0.11 -2.50
CA GLU A 208 -11.88 -1.31 -2.67
C GLU A 208 -11.50 -1.62 -4.12
N PHE A 209 -10.56 -2.55 -4.31
CA PHE A 209 -10.13 -3.01 -5.61
C PHE A 209 -9.63 -4.45 -5.56
N HIS A 210 -9.71 -5.12 -6.70
CA HIS A 210 -9.29 -6.51 -6.89
C HIS A 210 -8.50 -6.68 -8.18
N ILE A 211 -7.60 -7.67 -8.17
CA ILE A 211 -6.93 -8.16 -9.37
C ILE A 211 -7.21 -9.65 -9.44
N PHE A 212 -8.17 -10.03 -10.28
CA PHE A 212 -8.52 -11.41 -10.51
C PHE A 212 -7.72 -11.98 -11.68
N THR A 213 -7.26 -13.21 -11.52
CA THR A 213 -6.55 -13.98 -12.55
C THR A 213 -7.21 -15.35 -12.71
N ASP A 214 -7.29 -15.87 -13.94
CA ASP A 214 -7.80 -17.23 -14.21
C ASP A 214 -6.78 -18.33 -13.88
N LYS A 215 -5.55 -17.93 -13.55
CA LYS A 215 -4.46 -18.78 -13.10
C LYS A 215 -4.03 -18.37 -11.69
N LYS A 216 -4.05 -19.31 -10.75
CA LYS A 216 -3.60 -19.07 -9.38
C LYS A 216 -2.11 -18.66 -9.36
N LEU A 217 -1.82 -17.51 -8.74
CA LEU A 217 -0.48 -16.97 -8.56
C LEU A 217 -0.05 -17.04 -7.09
N GLU A 218 1.25 -16.85 -6.85
CA GLU A 218 1.78 -16.64 -5.50
C GLU A 218 1.28 -15.28 -4.97
N THR A 219 0.57 -15.30 -3.85
CA THR A 219 0.04 -14.11 -3.19
C THR A 219 1.17 -13.36 -2.48
N PRO A 220 1.10 -12.03 -2.40
CA PRO A 220 2.03 -11.26 -1.58
C PRO A 220 1.66 -11.38 -0.08
N ASP A 221 2.36 -10.66 0.78
CA ASP A 221 2.13 -10.68 2.22
C ASP A 221 0.67 -10.32 2.59
N GLU A 222 0.08 -11.00 3.58
CA GLU A 222 -1.35 -10.90 3.93
C GLU A 222 -1.79 -9.50 4.42
N ASP A 223 -0.87 -8.68 4.91
CA ASP A 223 -1.17 -7.38 5.49
C ASP A 223 -1.21 -6.24 4.47
N LEU A 224 -1.06 -6.48 3.16
CA LEU A 224 -0.89 -5.39 2.19
C LEU A 224 -2.16 -4.61 1.87
N ILE A 225 -3.29 -5.29 1.73
CA ILE A 225 -4.60 -4.66 1.52
C ILE A 225 -5.50 -4.99 2.71
N THR A 226 -6.33 -4.03 3.13
CA THR A 226 -7.43 -4.33 4.03
C THR A 226 -8.60 -4.77 3.16
N ALA A 227 -8.90 -6.07 3.11
CA ALA A 227 -10.16 -6.54 2.54
C ALA A 227 -11.30 -5.92 3.35
N ILE A 228 -12.13 -5.09 2.72
CA ILE A 228 -13.26 -4.45 3.40
C ILE A 228 -14.44 -5.41 3.27
N GLN A 229 -14.53 -6.40 4.17
CA GLN A 229 -15.87 -6.85 4.57
C GLN A 229 -16.39 -5.82 5.57
N SER A 230 -17.52 -5.22 5.22
CA SER A 230 -18.29 -4.30 6.03
C SER A 230 -18.82 -4.97 7.30
N GLU A 231 -17.96 -5.04 8.31
CA GLU A 231 -18.33 -4.86 9.71
C GLU A 231 -17.95 -3.41 10.07
N PRO A 232 -18.77 -2.68 10.86
CA PRO A 232 -18.55 -1.27 11.13
C PRO A 232 -17.17 -1.05 11.75
N ALA A 233 -16.33 -0.27 11.07
CA ALA A 233 -15.07 0.29 11.59
C ALA A 233 -14.31 -0.61 12.60
N GLN A 234 -13.93 -1.82 12.17
CA GLN A 234 -12.66 -2.38 12.59
C GLN A 234 -11.75 -2.39 11.36
N VAL A 235 -11.20 -1.21 11.07
CA VAL A 235 -9.84 -1.16 10.52
C VAL A 235 -9.03 -2.13 11.35
N ALA A 236 -8.25 -3.01 10.73
CA ALA A 236 -7.26 -3.83 11.43
C ALA A 236 -6.16 -2.92 12.02
N GLU A 237 -6.52 -2.10 13.00
CA GLU A 237 -5.65 -1.44 13.95
C GLU A 237 -5.44 -2.45 15.08
N GLY A 238 -4.40 -3.26 14.95
CA GLY A 238 -3.99 -4.17 16.01
C GLY A 238 -3.02 -3.49 16.98
N PHE A 239 -2.78 -4.14 18.12
CA PHE A 239 -1.51 -3.95 18.81
C PHE A 239 -0.38 -4.14 17.79
N PHE A 240 0.59 -3.23 17.77
CA PHE A 240 1.64 -3.23 16.75
C PHE A 240 3.00 -2.94 17.37
N LEU A 241 4.01 -3.72 16.97
CA LEU A 241 5.41 -3.48 17.32
C LEU A 241 6.14 -3.00 16.07
N GLU A 242 6.76 -1.82 16.11
CA GLU A 242 7.52 -1.24 15.01
C GLU A 242 8.95 -1.81 14.93
N GLN A 243 9.57 -1.69 13.75
CA GLN A 243 11.00 -1.93 13.61
C GLN A 243 11.78 -0.86 14.38
N ASN A 244 12.80 -1.25 15.14
CA ASN A 244 13.63 -0.29 15.85
C ASN A 244 14.36 0.62 14.84
N TYR A 245 14.49 1.92 15.15
CA TYR A 245 15.24 2.86 14.31
C TYR A 245 16.24 3.68 15.13
N PRO A 246 17.51 3.79 14.67
CA PRO A 246 18.08 3.12 13.49
C PRO A 246 18.18 1.59 13.65
N ASN A 247 18.29 0.85 12.54
CA ASN A 247 18.68 -0.57 12.52
C ASN A 247 19.48 -0.86 11.24
N PRO A 248 20.79 -1.15 11.29
CA PRO A 248 21.59 -1.37 12.51
C PRO A 248 21.76 -0.09 13.36
N PHE A 249 22.01 -0.24 14.66
CA PHE A 249 22.17 0.90 15.58
C PHE A 249 23.49 0.87 16.35
N ASN A 250 23.95 2.05 16.79
CA ASN A 250 25.13 2.23 17.63
C ASN A 250 25.04 3.51 18.51
N PRO A 251 25.14 3.41 19.84
CA PRO A 251 24.71 2.30 20.68
C PRO A 251 23.21 2.40 21.01
N SER A 252 22.49 3.37 20.45
CA SER A 252 21.08 3.64 20.79
C SER A 252 20.12 3.53 19.61
N THR A 253 18.92 3.03 19.89
CA THR A 253 17.78 2.96 18.96
C THR A 253 16.50 3.35 19.69
N ALA A 254 15.48 3.78 18.95
CA ALA A 254 14.11 3.85 19.43
C ALA A 254 13.34 2.61 19.00
N ILE A 255 12.39 2.15 19.83
CA ILE A 255 11.45 1.07 19.52
C ILE A 255 10.05 1.64 19.70
N GLY A 256 9.29 1.75 18.61
CA GLY A 256 7.91 2.20 18.62
C GLY A 256 6.92 1.04 18.75
N TYR A 257 5.78 1.30 19.37
CA TYR A 257 4.65 0.37 19.39
C TYR A 257 3.32 1.09 19.61
N ARG A 258 2.22 0.45 19.22
CA ARG A 258 0.85 0.95 19.37
C ARG A 258 0.02 -0.01 20.21
N LEU A 259 -0.75 0.54 21.14
CA LEU A 259 -1.71 -0.17 21.98
C LEU A 259 -3.13 0.25 21.61
N MET A 260 -4.03 -0.73 21.54
CA MET A 260 -5.44 -0.50 21.19
C MET A 260 -6.34 -0.27 22.40
N ALA A 261 -5.97 -0.84 23.54
CA ALA A 261 -6.70 -0.71 24.79
C ALA A 261 -5.71 -0.67 25.95
N ALA A 262 -6.20 -0.20 27.10
CA ALA A 262 -5.40 -0.19 28.32
C ALA A 262 -4.94 -1.61 28.66
N SER A 263 -3.64 -1.86 28.57
CA SER A 263 -3.06 -3.21 28.66
C SER A 263 -1.84 -3.21 29.55
N GLN A 264 -1.57 -4.35 30.19
CA GLN A 264 -0.26 -4.58 30.79
C GLN A 264 0.75 -4.82 29.66
N VAL A 265 1.73 -3.92 29.52
CA VAL A 265 2.73 -3.95 28.46
C VAL A 265 4.07 -4.41 29.03
N GLU A 266 4.65 -5.42 28.40
CA GLU A 266 6.03 -5.84 28.63
C GLU A 266 6.82 -5.78 27.32
N LEU A 267 7.82 -4.90 27.25
CA LEU A 267 8.77 -4.83 26.14
C LEU A 267 10.14 -5.31 26.61
N THR A 268 10.59 -6.47 26.13
CA THR A 268 11.81 -7.13 26.63
C THR A 268 12.75 -7.48 25.48
N VAL A 269 14.05 -7.25 25.69
CA VAL A 269 15.15 -7.56 24.77
C VAL A 269 15.82 -8.88 25.16
N TYR A 270 16.12 -9.71 24.15
CA TYR A 270 16.73 -11.03 24.25
C TYR A 270 17.93 -11.16 23.29
N ASN A 271 18.89 -12.03 23.63
CA ASN A 271 19.95 -12.44 22.70
C ASN A 271 19.52 -13.65 21.85
N VAL A 272 20.43 -14.11 20.99
CA VAL A 272 20.21 -15.28 20.10
C VAL A 272 19.98 -16.60 20.83
N LEU A 273 20.40 -16.71 22.10
CA LEU A 273 20.17 -17.88 22.96
C LEU A 273 18.83 -17.79 23.70
N GLY A 274 18.02 -16.76 23.44
CA GLY A 274 16.76 -16.52 24.15
C GLY A 274 16.95 -16.00 25.59
N GLN A 275 18.17 -15.63 25.99
CA GLN A 275 18.42 -15.07 27.31
C GLN A 275 17.93 -13.63 27.35
N LYS A 276 17.15 -13.30 28.38
CA LYS A 276 16.67 -11.94 28.63
C LYS A 276 17.85 -11.02 28.96
N ILE A 277 18.04 -9.99 28.16
CA ILE A 277 19.08 -8.98 28.35
C ILE A 277 18.55 -7.82 29.17
N LYS A 278 17.38 -7.28 28.81
CA LYS A 278 16.80 -6.11 29.50
C LYS A 278 15.30 -6.00 29.25
N THR A 279 14.55 -5.64 30.28
CA THR A 279 13.16 -5.20 30.13
C THR A 279 13.15 -3.67 30.00
N LEU A 280 12.54 -3.15 28.95
CA LEU A 280 12.46 -1.72 28.62
C LEU A 280 11.17 -1.10 29.13
N VAL A 281 10.07 -1.85 29.13
CA VAL A 281 8.76 -1.45 29.66
C VAL A 281 8.16 -2.63 30.39
N ASN A 282 7.55 -2.38 31.54
CA ASN A 282 6.72 -3.35 32.27
C ASN A 282 5.68 -2.60 33.12
N GLU A 283 4.68 -2.03 32.48
CA GLU A 283 3.66 -1.22 33.15
C GLU A 283 2.32 -1.28 32.41
N LYS A 284 1.26 -0.83 33.08
CA LYS A 284 -0.05 -0.68 32.46
C LYS A 284 -0.09 0.64 31.70
N GLN A 285 -0.32 0.57 30.40
CA GLN A 285 -0.38 1.73 29.52
C GLN A 285 -1.75 1.81 28.87
N GLY A 286 -2.28 3.03 28.67
CA GLY A 286 -3.54 3.27 27.98
C GLY A 286 -3.43 3.00 26.47
N ALA A 287 -4.55 3.05 25.75
CA ALA A 287 -4.51 3.05 24.28
C ALA A 287 -3.67 4.25 23.78
N GLY A 288 -2.85 4.04 22.75
CA GLY A 288 -1.97 5.08 22.23
C GLY A 288 -0.72 4.56 21.53
N ARG A 289 0.07 5.50 20.99
CA ARG A 289 1.39 5.23 20.42
C ARG A 289 2.47 5.55 21.45
N TYR A 290 3.46 4.67 21.55
CA TYR A 290 4.56 4.77 22.50
C TYR A 290 5.88 4.56 21.77
N SER A 291 6.94 5.18 22.28
CA SER A 291 8.30 5.01 21.77
C SER A 291 9.29 4.98 22.92
N VAL A 292 10.16 3.98 22.93
CA VAL A 292 11.09 3.73 24.02
C VAL A 292 12.52 3.72 23.48
N LYS A 293 13.39 4.51 24.11
CA LYS A 293 14.81 4.53 23.79
C LYS A 293 15.53 3.34 24.44
N PHE A 294 16.23 2.57 23.64
CA PHE A 294 17.12 1.51 24.08
C PHE A 294 18.57 1.93 23.87
N ASN A 295 19.36 1.98 24.95
CA ASN A 295 20.80 2.22 24.92
C ASN A 295 21.56 0.95 25.29
N ALA A 296 22.36 0.46 24.36
CA ALA A 296 23.09 -0.80 24.43
C ALA A 296 24.60 -0.63 24.64
N LYS A 297 25.05 0.50 25.23
CA LYS A 297 26.47 0.83 25.45
C LYS A 297 27.30 -0.27 26.15
N ASN A 298 26.67 -1.11 26.97
CA ASN A 298 27.34 -2.19 27.70
C ASN A 298 27.01 -3.60 27.16
N ILE A 299 26.44 -3.69 25.96
CA ILE A 299 26.03 -4.94 25.31
C ILE A 299 26.93 -5.18 24.08
N PRO A 300 27.48 -6.40 23.87
CA PRO A 300 28.32 -6.72 22.71
C PRO A 300 27.60 -6.49 21.37
N SER A 301 28.36 -6.24 20.29
CA SER A 301 27.78 -6.21 18.94
C SER A 301 27.18 -7.56 18.57
N GLY A 302 26.07 -7.56 17.83
CA GLY A 302 25.41 -8.79 17.42
C GLY A 302 23.92 -8.63 17.14
N VAL A 303 23.29 -9.78 16.89
CA VAL A 303 21.85 -9.87 16.65
C VAL A 303 21.12 -10.00 17.97
N TYR A 304 20.08 -9.19 18.15
CA TYR A 304 19.18 -9.22 19.28
C TYR A 304 17.74 -9.28 18.82
N PHE A 305 16.87 -9.74 19.70
CA PHE A 305 15.42 -9.75 19.49
C PHE A 305 14.76 -8.91 20.57
N TYR A 306 13.68 -8.23 20.23
CA TYR A 306 12.83 -7.58 21.21
C TYR A 306 11.41 -8.06 21.02
N ARG A 307 10.71 -8.26 22.13
CA ARG A 307 9.35 -8.81 22.20
C ARG A 307 8.46 -7.84 22.94
N LEU A 308 7.33 -7.51 22.34
CA LEU A 308 6.23 -6.80 22.97
C LEU A 308 5.17 -7.82 23.38
N LYS A 309 4.77 -7.81 24.64
CA LYS A 309 3.58 -8.49 25.16
C LYS A 309 2.60 -7.44 25.67
N ALA A 310 1.36 -7.46 25.18
CA ALA A 310 0.31 -6.54 25.59
C ALA A 310 -1.01 -7.33 25.74
N GLY A 311 -1.36 -7.71 26.96
CA GLY A 311 -2.43 -8.69 27.19
C GLY A 311 -2.10 -10.04 26.51
N ASP A 312 -2.98 -10.51 25.62
CA ASP A 312 -2.78 -11.73 24.84
C ASP A 312 -1.94 -11.52 23.57
N TYR A 313 -1.70 -10.27 23.17
CA TYR A 313 -0.87 -9.96 22.02
C TYR A 313 0.61 -10.19 22.33
N VAL A 314 1.30 -10.94 21.46
CA VAL A 314 2.75 -11.12 21.51
C VAL A 314 3.33 -10.92 20.12
N SER A 315 4.30 -10.01 20.00
CA SER A 315 5.04 -9.78 18.74
C SER A 315 6.53 -9.64 19.02
N GLN A 316 7.36 -10.08 18.08
CA GLN A 316 8.81 -10.03 18.19
C GLN A 316 9.45 -9.52 16.91
N ARG A 317 10.55 -8.78 17.05
CA ARG A 317 11.36 -8.29 15.92
C ARG A 317 12.84 -8.41 16.22
N LYS A 318 13.64 -8.42 15.15
CA LYS A 318 15.10 -8.54 15.17
C LYS A 318 15.74 -7.16 15.05
N MET A 319 16.81 -6.91 15.80
CA MET A 319 17.65 -5.73 15.69
C MET A 319 19.14 -6.11 15.63
N LEU A 320 19.94 -5.29 14.95
CA LEU A 320 21.38 -5.48 14.79
C LEU A 320 22.13 -4.33 15.48
N LEU A 321 22.89 -4.67 16.53
CA LEU A 321 23.78 -3.73 17.21
C LEU A 321 25.16 -3.79 16.57
N LEU A 322 25.63 -2.64 16.09
CA LEU A 322 26.99 -2.45 15.58
C LEU A 322 27.79 -1.60 16.56
N ARG A 323 29.09 -1.88 16.63
CA ARG A 323 30.09 -1.00 17.23
C ARG A 323 31.16 -0.75 16.20
#